data_AF-A0A4Y4KFC4-F1
#
_entry.id   AF-A0A4Y4KFC4-F1
#
_cell.length_a   1.000
_cell.length_b   1.000
_cell.length_c   1.000
_cell.angle_alpha   90.00
_cell.angle_beta   90.00
_cell.angle_gamma   90.00
#
_symmetry.space_group_name_H-M   'P 1'
#
loop_
_entity.id
_entity.type
_entity.pdbx_description
1 polymer ?
#
loop_
_entity_poly.entity_id
_entity_poly.type
_entity_poly.pdbx_seq_one_letter_code
_entity_poly.pdbx_strand_id
1 'polypeptide(L)'
;MREGSAASAEELGQGLHAPTLCLDGRYPRDRADASAAGRREALEKAGAELTPVGSGPFDAATTTGLGSMPSCPHGPRTPVPPEHRGLPGLPVLLLGGVRDGRPRWNGFTTGRG
;
A
#
# COMPACT_ATOMS: atom_id res chain seq x y z
N MET A 1 6.30 36.19 -7.35
CA MET A 1 5.87 34.90 -6.78
C MET A 1 4.61 34.50 -7.54
N ARG A 2 4.61 33.36 -8.24
CA ARG A 2 3.39 32.86 -8.90
C ARG A 2 2.60 32.09 -7.84
N GLU A 3 1.39 32.57 -7.57
CA GLU A 3 0.43 31.89 -6.72
C GLU A 3 0.01 30.60 -7.43
N GLY A 4 0.33 29.45 -6.84
CA GLY A 4 -0.18 28.17 -7.35
C GLY A 4 -1.68 28.17 -7.15
N SER A 5 -2.45 28.10 -8.23
CA SER A 5 -3.89 27.87 -8.12
C SER A 5 -4.09 26.52 -7.42
N ALA A 6 -4.54 26.57 -6.17
CA ALA A 6 -4.99 25.38 -5.47
C ALA A 6 -6.28 24.92 -6.15
N ALA A 7 -6.24 23.78 -6.83
CA ALA A 7 -7.46 23.13 -7.31
C ALA A 7 -8.39 22.86 -6.12
N SER A 8 -9.70 23.00 -6.31
CA SER A 8 -10.71 22.80 -5.27
C SER A 8 -10.74 21.35 -4.77
N ALA A 9 -11.30 21.13 -3.58
CA ALA A 9 -11.45 19.79 -3.02
C ALA A 9 -12.39 18.89 -3.84
N GLU A 10 -13.26 19.46 -4.68
CA GLU A 10 -14.05 18.72 -5.66
C GLU A 10 -13.25 18.39 -6.94
N GLU A 11 -12.37 19.27 -7.40
CA GLU A 11 -11.52 19.06 -8.60
C GLU A 11 -10.39 18.07 -8.33
N LEU A 12 -9.93 18.04 -7.09
CA LEU A 12 -8.98 17.07 -6.63
C LEU A 12 -9.76 15.97 -5.91
N GLY A 13 -9.78 14.75 -6.42
CA GLY A 13 -10.28 13.58 -5.67
C GLY A 13 -9.43 13.25 -4.41
N GLN A 14 -9.03 14.23 -3.60
CA GLN A 14 -8.19 14.12 -2.40
C GLN A 14 -8.80 13.16 -1.39
N GLY A 15 -10.14 13.15 -1.30
CA GLY A 15 -10.87 12.18 -0.47
C GLY A 15 -10.64 10.74 -0.91
N LEU A 16 -10.46 10.47 -2.21
CA LEU A 16 -10.16 9.15 -2.75
C LEU A 16 -8.67 8.85 -2.81
N HIS A 17 -7.82 9.88 -2.91
CA HIS A 17 -6.37 9.76 -3.01
C HIS A 17 -5.74 9.00 -1.84
N ALA A 18 -6.09 9.36 -0.60
CA ALA A 18 -5.59 8.66 0.58
C ALA A 18 -6.05 7.18 0.63
N PRO A 19 -7.35 6.85 0.45
CA PRO A 19 -7.80 5.47 0.30
C PRO A 19 -7.06 4.67 -0.78
N THR A 20 -6.84 5.25 -1.97
CA THR A 20 -6.11 4.58 -3.07
C THR A 20 -4.67 4.28 -2.65
N LEU A 21 -3.95 5.26 -2.07
CA LEU A 21 -2.61 5.04 -1.53
C LEU A 21 -2.57 3.91 -0.49
N CYS A 22 -3.58 3.84 0.38
CA CYS A 22 -3.68 2.82 1.41
C CYS A 22 -3.98 1.42 0.85
N LEU A 23 -4.72 1.34 -0.26
CA LEU A 23 -5.02 0.10 -0.96
C LEU A 23 -3.80 -0.44 -1.72
N ASP A 24 -3.04 0.44 -2.38
CA ASP A 24 -1.89 0.06 -3.21
C ASP A 24 -0.60 -0.13 -2.39
N GLY A 25 -0.51 0.52 -1.23
CA GLY A 25 0.65 0.46 -0.35
C GLY A 25 0.68 -0.77 0.56
N ARG A 26 1.90 -1.22 0.89
CA ARG A 26 2.12 -2.17 1.99
C ARG A 26 2.13 -1.40 3.31
N TYR A 27 0.96 -1.29 3.92
CA TYR A 27 0.81 -0.74 5.26
C TYR A 27 0.83 -1.85 6.31
N PRO A 28 1.18 -1.54 7.57
CA PRO A 28 1.08 -2.47 8.68
C PRO A 28 -0.39 -2.72 9.03
N ARG A 29 -1.06 -3.52 8.21
CA ARG A 29 -2.42 -4.02 8.40
C ARG A 29 -2.43 -5.49 7.98
N ASP A 30 -2.96 -6.38 8.82
CA ASP A 30 -2.88 -7.82 8.59
C ASP A 30 -3.61 -8.27 7.30
N ARG A 31 -4.75 -7.66 6.97
CA ARG A 31 -5.50 -7.92 5.73
C ARG A 31 -6.26 -6.71 5.20
N ALA A 32 -6.68 -6.80 3.94
CA ALA A 32 -7.41 -5.73 3.25
C ALA A 32 -8.81 -5.46 3.85
N ASP A 33 -9.40 -6.45 4.50
CA ASP A 33 -10.71 -6.44 5.18
C ASP A 33 -10.63 -6.13 6.67
N ALA A 34 -9.43 -5.87 7.21
CA ALA A 34 -9.23 -5.58 8.63
C ALA A 34 -10.11 -4.41 9.10
N SER A 35 -10.64 -4.53 10.33
CA SER A 35 -11.43 -3.47 10.96
C SER A 35 -10.58 -2.22 11.20
N ALA A 36 -11.23 -1.06 11.36
CA ALA A 36 -10.51 0.18 11.67
C ALA A 36 -9.68 0.07 12.96
N ALA A 37 -10.22 -0.61 13.98
CA ALA A 37 -9.50 -0.90 15.23
C ALA A 37 -8.29 -1.83 14.98
N GLY A 38 -8.48 -2.94 14.25
CA GLY A 38 -7.37 -3.85 13.94
C GLY A 38 -6.27 -3.19 13.09
N ARG A 39 -6.63 -2.27 12.18
CA ARG A 39 -5.64 -1.45 11.46
C ARG A 39 -4.89 -0.48 12.38
N ARG A 40 -5.53 0.04 13.43
CA ARG A 40 -4.88 0.90 14.43
C ARG A 40 -3.88 0.09 15.25
N GLU A 41 -4.31 -1.04 15.78
CA GLU A 41 -3.46 -1.95 16.58
C GLU A 41 -2.24 -2.43 15.78
N ALA A 42 -2.43 -2.78 14.51
CA ALA A 42 -1.33 -3.18 13.64
C ALA A 42 -0.32 -2.04 13.38
N LEU A 43 -0.79 -0.80 13.24
CA LEU A 43 0.08 0.38 13.13
C LEU A 43 0.86 0.63 14.44
N GLU A 44 0.21 0.52 15.59
CA GLU A 44 0.84 0.66 16.90
C GLU A 44 1.92 -0.41 17.12
N LYS A 45 1.61 -1.67 16.79
CA LYS A 45 2.56 -2.77 16.84
C LYS A 45 3.76 -2.53 15.92
N ALA A 46 3.52 -2.11 14.68
CA ALA A 46 4.60 -1.78 13.76
C ALA A 46 5.48 -0.64 14.28
N GLY A 47 4.88 0.38 14.90
CA GLY A 47 5.62 1.46 15.57
C GLY A 47 6.52 0.94 16.70
N ALA A 48 6.04 -0.01 17.50
CA ALA A 48 6.81 -0.62 18.58
C ALA A 48 7.98 -1.51 18.08
N GLU A 49 7.86 -2.07 16.87
CA GLU A 49 8.88 -2.92 16.25
C GLU A 49 9.91 -2.13 15.41
N LEU A 50 9.70 -0.81 15.20
CA LEU A 50 10.63 0.03 14.46
C LEU A 50 11.96 0.17 15.22
N THR A 51 13.04 -0.22 14.55
CA THR A 51 14.41 0.03 15.04
C THR A 51 14.87 1.43 14.62
N PRO A 52 15.84 2.03 15.33
CA PRO A 52 16.40 3.34 14.95
C PRO A 52 16.96 3.39 13.52
N VAL A 53 17.48 2.27 13.02
CA VAL A 53 17.93 2.14 11.61
C VAL A 53 16.74 2.18 10.64
N GLY A 54 15.58 1.65 11.04
CA GLY A 54 14.36 1.63 10.24
C GLY A 54 13.54 2.92 10.28
N SER A 55 13.65 3.72 11.35
CA SER A 55 12.95 5.01 11.47
C SER A 55 13.82 6.21 11.07
N GLY A 56 15.16 6.05 11.10
CA GLY A 56 16.13 7.10 10.80
C GLY A 56 15.88 7.79 9.45
N PRO A 57 16.02 9.13 9.37
CA PRO A 57 16.53 10.05 10.39
C PRO A 57 15.50 10.46 11.46
N PHE A 58 14.31 9.86 11.46
CA PHE A 58 13.22 10.18 12.36
C PHE A 58 13.07 9.15 13.48
N ASP A 59 12.34 9.49 14.53
CA ASP A 59 11.90 8.53 15.54
C ASP A 59 10.65 7.77 15.07
N ALA A 60 10.36 6.64 15.72
CA ALA A 60 9.22 5.79 15.38
C ALA A 60 7.89 6.55 15.45
N ALA A 61 7.71 7.45 16.43
CA ALA A 61 6.47 8.22 16.58
C ALA A 61 6.25 9.17 15.40
N THR A 62 7.32 9.82 14.95
CA THR A 62 7.35 10.68 13.76
C THR A 62 7.11 9.85 12.51
N THR A 63 7.75 8.68 12.39
CA THR A 63 7.52 7.76 11.27
C THR A 63 6.06 7.37 11.19
N THR A 64 5.42 6.89 12.27
CA THR A 64 4.02 6.42 12.24
C THR A 64 2.97 7.54 12.29
N GLY A 65 3.33 8.72 12.78
CA GLY A 65 2.41 9.83 13.02
C GLY A 65 2.24 10.80 11.85
N LEU A 66 3.04 10.67 10.78
CA LEU A 66 3.04 11.59 9.65
C LEU A 66 2.69 10.90 8.32
N GLY A 67 2.42 11.73 7.31
CA GLY A 67 2.09 11.27 5.96
C GLY A 67 0.71 10.60 5.89
N SER A 68 0.62 9.53 5.09
CA SER A 68 -0.62 8.77 4.87
C SER A 68 -0.89 7.68 5.92
N MET A 69 0.04 7.39 6.82
CA MET A 69 -0.17 6.35 7.84
C MET A 69 -1.34 6.61 8.79
N PRO A 70 -1.57 7.85 9.29
CA PRO A 70 -2.72 8.15 10.15
C PRO A 70 -4.07 8.08 9.42
N SER A 71 -4.10 8.24 8.10
CA SER A 71 -5.36 8.26 7.33
C SER A 71 -5.82 6.86 6.90
N CYS A 72 -4.90 5.91 6.72
CA CYS A 72 -5.23 4.54 6.31
C CYS A 72 -6.18 3.75 7.23
N PRO A 73 -6.17 3.92 8.56
CA PRO A 73 -7.15 3.30 9.44
C PRO A 73 -8.61 3.70 9.15
N HIS A 74 -8.85 4.79 8.41
CA HIS A 74 -10.19 5.30 8.11
C HIS A 74 -10.73 4.90 6.73
N GLY A 75 -9.91 4.32 5.86
CA GLY A 75 -10.34 3.89 4.52
C GLY A 75 -11.41 2.79 4.56
N PRO A 76 -12.20 2.58 3.49
CA PRO A 76 -13.20 1.52 3.46
C PRO A 76 -12.56 0.14 3.64
N ARG A 77 -13.33 -0.81 4.19
CA ARG A 77 -12.93 -2.23 4.16
C ARG A 77 -13.10 -2.76 2.76
N THR A 78 -12.10 -3.44 2.23
CA THR A 78 -12.17 -4.10 0.93
C THR A 78 -12.24 -5.61 1.12
N PRO A 79 -13.23 -6.31 0.54
CA PRO A 79 -13.28 -7.76 0.57
C PRO A 79 -11.97 -8.35 0.05
N VAL A 80 -11.44 -9.35 0.73
CA VAL A 80 -10.32 -10.12 0.22
C VAL A 80 -10.84 -10.93 -0.97
N PRO A 81 -10.28 -10.76 -2.19
CA PRO A 81 -10.69 -11.57 -3.32
C PRO A 81 -10.42 -13.05 -2.99
N PRO A 82 -11.27 -13.97 -3.46
CA PRO A 82 -11.03 -15.39 -3.26
C PRO A 82 -9.65 -15.78 -3.80
N GLU A 83 -9.04 -16.79 -3.19
CA GLU A 83 -7.73 -17.29 -3.62
C GLU A 83 -7.70 -17.51 -5.13
N HIS A 84 -6.60 -17.09 -5.76
CA HIS A 84 -6.46 -17.10 -7.21
C HIS A 84 -6.70 -18.50 -7.78
N ARG A 85 -7.92 -18.74 -8.26
CA ARG A 85 -8.17 -19.83 -9.20
C ARG A 85 -7.50 -19.40 -10.49
N GLY A 86 -6.46 -20.12 -10.90
CA GLY A 86 -5.71 -19.80 -12.12
C GLY A 86 -6.66 -19.52 -13.28
N LEU A 87 -6.39 -18.45 -14.03
CA LEU A 87 -7.19 -18.10 -15.19
C LEU A 87 -7.20 -19.31 -16.14
N PRO A 88 -8.37 -19.82 -16.56
CA PRO A 88 -8.44 -21.03 -17.35
C PRO A 88 -7.82 -20.80 -18.73
N GLY A 89 -6.59 -21.28 -18.94
CA GLY A 89 -5.93 -21.40 -20.24
C GLY A 89 -5.72 -20.12 -21.06
N LEU A 90 -5.94 -18.92 -20.47
CA LEU A 90 -5.79 -17.67 -21.18
C LEU A 90 -4.31 -17.22 -21.18
N PRO A 91 -3.76 -16.80 -22.33
CA PRO A 91 -2.42 -16.21 -22.36
C PRO A 91 -2.42 -14.89 -21.61
N VAL A 92 -1.63 -14.82 -20.53
CA VAL A 92 -1.45 -13.59 -19.74
C VAL A 92 -0.10 -12.97 -20.10
N LEU A 93 -0.12 -11.69 -20.49
CA LEU A 93 1.09 -10.90 -20.67
C LEU A 93 1.39 -10.15 -19.35
N LEU A 94 2.45 -10.55 -18.66
CA LEU A 94 2.99 -9.82 -17.50
C LEU A 94 4.09 -8.88 -17.99
N LEU A 95 3.83 -7.57 -17.95
CA LEU A 95 4.82 -6.53 -18.23
C LEU A 95 5.53 -6.15 -16.93
N GLY A 96 6.82 -6.49 -16.83
CA GLY A 96 7.69 -6.05 -15.74
C GLY A 96 8.75 -5.08 -16.27
N GLY A 97 8.87 -3.91 -15.66
CA GLY A 97 9.88 -2.91 -16.00
C GLY A 97 11.24 -3.30 -15.43
N VAL A 98 12.30 -3.15 -16.23
CA VAL A 98 13.70 -3.42 -15.83
C VAL A 98 14.21 -2.54 -14.67
N ARG A 99 13.45 -1.53 -14.25
CA ARG A 99 13.76 -0.63 -13.13
C ARG A 99 12.71 -0.67 -12.01
N ASP A 100 11.80 -1.64 -12.04
CA ASP A 100 10.84 -1.83 -10.97
C ASP A 100 11.64 -2.32 -9.74
N GLY A 101 11.72 -1.51 -8.69
CA GLY A 101 12.58 -1.75 -7.52
C GLY A 101 12.17 -2.92 -6.60
N ARG A 102 11.66 -4.02 -7.16
CA ARG A 102 11.15 -5.22 -6.46
C ARG A 102 11.91 -6.47 -6.96
N PRO A 103 12.00 -7.56 -6.17
CA PRO A 103 13.01 -8.59 -6.39
C PRO A 103 12.88 -9.30 -7.74
N ARG A 104 14.04 -9.63 -8.32
CA ARG A 104 14.23 -10.44 -9.53
C ARG A 104 13.28 -11.65 -9.56
N TRP A 105 12.47 -11.73 -10.60
CA TRP A 105 11.66 -12.89 -10.92
C TRP A 105 12.55 -14.04 -11.39
N ASN A 106 12.79 -15.05 -10.55
CA ASN A 106 13.41 -16.32 -10.95
C ASN A 106 12.31 -17.32 -11.34
N GLY A 107 11.60 -17.09 -12.46
CA GLY A 107 10.38 -17.83 -12.78
C GLY A 107 10.24 -18.36 -14.21
N PHE A 108 11.23 -18.18 -15.08
CA PHE A 108 11.17 -18.79 -16.43
C PHE A 108 11.72 -20.22 -16.38
N THR A 109 10.84 -21.19 -16.14
CA THR A 109 11.01 -22.49 -16.80
C THR A 109 9.84 -22.69 -17.75
N THR A 110 10.18 -22.80 -19.02
CA THR A 110 9.28 -23.02 -20.15
C THR A 110 8.69 -24.42 -20.03
N GLY A 111 7.46 -24.50 -19.52
CA GLY A 111 6.65 -25.72 -19.58
C GLY A 111 6.01 -25.84 -20.96
N ARG A 112 6.62 -26.65 -21.83
CA ARG A 112 6.03 -27.11 -23.09
C ARG A 112 5.25 -28.41 -22.77
N GLY A 113 3.96 -28.45 -23.06
CA GLY A 113 3.10 -29.62 -22.91
C GLY A 113 1.73 -29.35 -23.50
#